data_AF-A0A7K5GD33-F1
#
_entry.id   AF-A0A7K5GD33-F1
#
_cell.length_a   1.000
_cell.length_b   1.000
_cell.length_c   1.000
_cell.angle_alpha   90.00
_cell.angle_beta   90.00
_cell.angle_gamma   90.00
#
_symmetry.space_group_name_H-M   'P 1'
#
loop_
_entity.id
_entity.type
_entity.pdbx_description
1 polymer ?
#
loop_
_entity_poly.entity_id
_entity_poly.type
_entity_poly.pdbx_seq_one_letter_code
_entity_poly.pdbx_strand_id
1 'polypeptide(L)'
;YLASDHKSFIRSAKKSYLQQVFLTDELSYLTCWQASFLDPQLRLEYEGFPVPANSKMIITHCHTNRSLAVPRKFWTRSYFGKEYEVICHTYLDSHKAEEDKNYWEIVTGNPSDEDGTGIDRPN
;
A
#
# COMPACT_ATOMS: atom_id res chain seq x y z
N TYR A 1 -8.60 0.02 11.04
CA TYR A 1 -8.54 -0.52 9.68
C TYR A 1 -8.02 0.53 8.70
N LEU A 2 -7.19 0.12 7.74
CA LEU A 2 -6.73 0.98 6.64
C LEU A 2 -7.89 1.18 5.66
N ALA A 3 -8.18 2.43 5.29
CA ALA A 3 -9.31 2.77 4.44
C ALA A 3 -8.97 3.78 3.34
N SER A 4 -9.76 3.78 2.29
CA SER A 4 -9.71 4.77 1.21
C SER A 4 -11.12 4.96 0.61
N ASP A 5 -11.33 6.07 -0.08
CA ASP A 5 -12.61 6.39 -0.75
C ASP A 5 -12.31 7.30 -1.95
N HIS A 6 -13.22 7.38 -2.92
CA HIS A 6 -13.06 8.24 -4.09
C HIS A 6 -12.71 9.68 -3.70
N LYS A 7 -11.71 10.24 -4.39
CA LYS A 7 -11.30 11.64 -4.17
C LYS A 7 -12.48 12.56 -4.43
N SER A 8 -12.73 13.47 -3.49
CA SER A 8 -13.65 14.60 -3.66
C SER A 8 -12.96 15.92 -3.33
N PHE A 9 -13.64 17.04 -3.52
CA PHE A 9 -13.12 18.36 -3.13
C PHE A 9 -12.85 18.47 -1.63
N ILE A 10 -13.60 17.72 -0.82
CA ILE A 10 -13.49 17.74 0.64
C ILE A 10 -12.54 16.63 1.13
N ARG A 11 -12.48 15.50 0.41
CA ARG A 11 -11.71 14.30 0.79
C ARG A 11 -10.56 14.07 -0.19
N SER A 12 -9.38 14.57 0.17
CA SER A 12 -8.13 14.37 -0.59
C SER A 12 -6.91 14.44 0.32
N ALA A 13 -5.80 13.88 -0.16
CA ALA A 13 -4.53 13.89 0.55
C ALA A 13 -4.01 15.33 0.69
N LYS A 14 -3.47 15.68 1.85
CA LYS A 14 -3.20 17.08 2.22
C LYS A 14 -2.14 17.77 1.35
N LYS A 15 -1.20 17.02 0.77
CA LYS A 15 -0.07 17.56 0.01
C LYS A 15 -0.20 17.31 -1.49
N SER A 16 -0.42 16.06 -1.88
CA SER A 16 -0.58 15.70 -3.30
C SER A 16 -1.95 16.03 -3.87
N TYR A 17 -2.96 16.25 -3.01
CA TYR A 17 -4.37 16.33 -3.38
C TYR A 17 -4.86 15.10 -4.14
N LEU A 18 -4.20 13.94 -4.00
CA LEU A 18 -4.67 12.68 -4.57
C LEU A 18 -5.68 12.00 -3.64
N GLN A 19 -6.14 10.81 -4.00
CA GLN A 19 -7.06 10.04 -3.17
C GLN A 19 -6.37 9.68 -1.84
N GLN A 20 -6.97 10.14 -0.73
CA GLN A 20 -6.41 9.94 0.59
C GLN A 20 -6.54 8.51 1.07
N VAL A 21 -5.58 8.08 1.89
CA VAL A 21 -5.65 6.86 2.69
C VAL A 21 -5.69 7.28 4.15
N PHE A 22 -6.54 6.64 4.94
CA PHE A 22 -6.78 7.00 6.34
C PHE A 22 -7.06 5.77 7.19
N LEU A 23 -7.07 5.94 8.52
CA LEU A 23 -7.44 4.90 9.47
C LEU A 23 -8.85 5.16 9.99
N THR A 24 -9.63 4.10 10.14
CA THR A 24 -10.97 4.10 10.75
C THR A 24 -11.14 2.88 11.65
N ASP A 25 -11.99 2.95 12.66
CA ASP A 25 -12.38 1.84 13.54
C ASP A 25 -13.56 1.02 12.98
N GLU A 26 -14.23 1.51 11.94
CA GLU A 26 -15.34 0.83 11.29
C GLU A 26 -14.87 -0.15 10.20
N LEU A 27 -15.34 -1.41 10.28
CA LEU A 27 -15.14 -2.38 9.20
C LEU A 27 -16.17 -2.14 8.09
N SER A 28 -15.70 -1.86 6.89
CA SER A 28 -16.56 -1.63 5.72
C SER A 28 -15.87 -2.02 4.42
N TYR A 29 -16.58 -1.95 3.29
CA TYR A 29 -15.96 -2.19 1.99
C TYR A 29 -14.85 -1.17 1.65
N LEU A 30 -14.87 0.02 2.25
CA LEU A 30 -13.79 1.03 2.15
C LEU A 30 -12.49 0.60 2.85
N THR A 31 -12.55 -0.47 3.65
CA THR A 31 -11.39 -1.05 4.33
C THR A 31 -10.89 -2.33 3.68
N CYS A 32 -11.47 -2.71 2.54
CA CYS A 32 -11.13 -3.94 1.84
C CYS A 32 -9.98 -3.70 0.86
N TRP A 33 -8.90 -4.47 1.02
CA TRP A 33 -7.70 -4.40 0.19
C TRP A 33 -7.34 -5.80 -0.29
N GLN A 34 -6.80 -5.88 -1.50
CA GLN A 34 -6.34 -7.11 -2.12
C GLN A 34 -4.85 -7.02 -2.39
N ALA A 35 -4.11 -8.04 -1.97
CA ALA A 35 -2.73 -8.23 -2.43
C ALA A 35 -2.76 -8.90 -3.81
N SER A 36 -2.02 -8.35 -4.76
CA SER A 36 -1.92 -8.85 -6.12
C SER A 36 -0.46 -9.07 -6.48
N PHE A 37 -0.20 -10.10 -7.30
CA PHE A 37 1.14 -10.37 -7.79
C PHE A 37 1.73 -9.17 -8.54
N LEU A 38 3.05 -8.99 -8.42
CA LEU A 38 3.74 -7.82 -8.96
C LEU A 38 3.57 -7.72 -10.48
N ASP A 39 3.89 -8.78 -11.19
CA ASP A 39 3.77 -8.84 -12.65
C ASP A 39 2.29 -8.96 -13.06
N PRO A 40 1.72 -7.97 -13.77
CA PRO A 40 0.34 -8.02 -14.24
C PRO A 40 0.01 -9.26 -15.07
N GLN A 41 0.97 -9.80 -15.82
CA GLN A 41 0.76 -10.94 -16.71
C GLN A 41 0.66 -12.27 -15.98
N LEU A 42 1.11 -12.33 -14.72
CA LEU A 42 1.11 -13.54 -13.90
C LEU A 42 0.00 -13.52 -12.83
N ARG A 43 -0.82 -12.47 -12.77
CA ARG A 43 -1.82 -12.33 -11.70
C ARG A 43 -2.89 -13.43 -11.72
N LEU A 44 -3.26 -13.92 -12.90
CA LEU A 44 -4.28 -14.95 -13.04
C LEU A 44 -3.73 -16.32 -12.59
N GLU A 45 -2.48 -16.61 -12.95
CA GLU A 45 -1.77 -17.84 -12.62
C GLU A 45 -1.52 -17.96 -11.12
N TYR A 46 -1.28 -16.84 -10.45
CA TYR A 46 -1.05 -16.76 -9.00
C TYR A 46 -2.33 -16.44 -8.21
N GLU A 47 -3.49 -16.38 -8.85
CA GLU A 47 -4.75 -16.15 -8.15
C GLU A 47 -5.06 -17.30 -7.17
N GLY A 48 -5.40 -16.95 -5.93
CA GLY A 48 -5.70 -17.92 -4.87
C GLY A 48 -4.48 -18.56 -4.21
N PHE A 49 -3.27 -18.31 -4.70
CA PHE A 49 -2.05 -18.75 -4.02
C PHE A 49 -1.75 -17.89 -2.78
N PRO A 50 -1.09 -18.47 -1.75
CA PRO A 50 -0.62 -17.71 -0.60
C PRO A 50 0.32 -16.57 -1.01
N VAL A 51 0.22 -15.43 -0.33
CA VAL A 51 1.11 -14.29 -0.54
C VAL A 51 2.45 -14.56 0.13
N PRO A 52 3.58 -14.64 -0.61
CA PRO A 52 4.88 -14.88 -0.01
C PRO A 52 5.35 -13.67 0.81
N ALA A 53 5.91 -13.93 1.98
CA ALA A 53 6.61 -12.92 2.77
C ALA A 53 7.87 -12.45 2.05
N ASN A 54 8.32 -11.25 2.38
CA ASN A 54 9.55 -10.65 1.85
C ASN A 54 9.61 -10.61 0.30
N SER A 55 8.45 -10.50 -0.33
CA SER A 55 8.29 -10.43 -1.78
C SER A 55 7.50 -9.19 -2.17
N LYS A 56 7.92 -8.54 -3.25
CA LYS A 56 7.24 -7.38 -3.78
C LYS A 56 5.86 -7.75 -4.33
N MET A 57 4.88 -6.92 -4.03
CA MET A 57 3.50 -7.08 -4.48
C MET A 57 2.83 -5.72 -4.65
N ILE A 58 1.63 -5.74 -5.23
CA ILE A 58 0.73 -4.58 -5.29
C ILE A 58 -0.37 -4.76 -4.26
N ILE A 59 -0.72 -3.69 -3.54
CA ILE A 59 -1.86 -3.67 -2.63
C ILE A 59 -2.93 -2.77 -3.26
N THR A 60 -4.05 -3.36 -3.68
CA THR A 60 -5.12 -2.68 -4.41
C THR A 60 -6.34 -2.49 -3.53
N HIS A 61 -6.88 -1.27 -3.50
CA HIS A 61 -8.12 -0.98 -2.81
C HIS A 61 -9.30 -1.55 -3.59
N CYS A 62 -10.07 -2.46 -2.97
CA CYS A 62 -11.14 -3.19 -3.65
C CYS A 62 -12.23 -2.26 -4.17
N HIS A 63 -12.61 -1.23 -3.39
CA HIS A 63 -13.72 -0.35 -3.76
C HIS A 63 -13.40 0.57 -4.94
N THR A 64 -12.17 1.10 -5.02
CA THR A 64 -11.81 2.09 -6.05
C THR A 64 -10.89 1.55 -7.14
N ASN A 65 -10.46 0.28 -7.04
CA ASN A 65 -9.51 -0.37 -7.94
C ASN A 65 -8.23 0.46 -8.19
N ARG A 66 -7.70 1.05 -7.10
CA ARG A 66 -6.52 1.92 -7.10
C ARG A 66 -5.50 1.33 -6.16
N SER A 67 -4.22 1.40 -6.52
CA SER A 67 -3.15 0.80 -5.74
C SER A 67 -2.65 1.74 -4.65
N LEU A 68 -2.28 1.18 -3.51
CA LEU A 68 -1.60 1.89 -2.43
C LEU A 68 -0.24 2.39 -2.94
N ALA A 69 0.12 3.64 -2.61
CA ALA A 69 1.32 4.25 -3.16
C ALA A 69 2.01 5.20 -2.19
N VAL A 70 3.33 5.33 -2.37
CA VAL A 70 4.15 6.36 -1.75
C VAL A 70 4.88 7.14 -2.85
N PRO A 71 4.44 8.38 -3.18
CA PRO A 71 5.04 9.14 -4.28
C PRO A 71 6.48 9.63 -4.01
N ARG A 72 6.98 9.52 -2.77
CA ARG A 72 8.32 9.94 -2.30
C ARG A 72 8.70 11.42 -2.54
N LYS A 73 7.79 12.22 -3.08
CA LYS A 73 7.93 13.68 -3.27
C LYS A 73 7.25 14.48 -2.17
N PHE A 74 6.12 13.99 -1.68
CA PHE A 74 5.29 14.67 -0.69
C PHE A 74 5.62 14.14 0.70
N TRP A 75 6.14 14.99 1.57
CA TRP A 75 6.46 14.65 2.94
C TRP A 75 5.84 15.65 3.92
N THR A 76 5.66 15.21 5.16
CA THR A 76 5.23 16.02 6.29
C THR A 76 6.15 15.77 7.48
N ARG A 77 6.22 16.73 8.41
CA ARG A 77 6.83 16.52 9.72
C ARG A 77 5.73 16.13 10.69
N SER A 78 5.94 15.05 11.43
CA SER A 78 5.15 14.66 12.59
C SER A 78 6.05 14.56 13.82
N TYR A 79 5.48 14.15 14.95
CA TYR A 79 6.23 13.84 16.16
C TYR A 79 7.28 12.73 15.95
N PHE A 80 7.10 11.88 14.95
CA PHE A 80 8.02 10.78 14.63
C PHE A 80 9.08 11.16 13.58
N GLY A 81 9.12 12.42 13.16
CA GLY A 81 10.10 12.94 12.22
C GLY A 81 9.52 13.20 10.83
N LYS A 82 10.33 12.98 9.79
CA LYS A 82 9.96 13.24 8.40
C LYS A 82 9.30 12.00 7.81
N GLU A 83 8.02 12.10 7.47
CA GLU A 83 7.22 11.00 6.94
C GLU A 83 6.71 11.33 5.54
N TYR A 84 6.59 10.31 4.69
CA TYR A 84 6.04 10.45 3.36
C TYR A 84 4.52 10.28 3.36
N GLU A 85 3.85 11.01 2.48
CA GLU A 85 2.41 10.86 2.28
C GLU A 85 2.11 9.49 1.64
N VAL A 86 1.18 8.76 2.22
CA VAL A 86 0.62 7.51 1.67
C VAL A 86 -0.73 7.83 1.04
N ILE A 87 -0.95 7.34 -0.18
CA ILE A 87 -2.14 7.63 -0.99
C ILE A 87 -2.65 6.39 -1.70
N CYS A 88 -3.82 6.51 -2.34
CA CYS A 88 -4.39 5.49 -3.21
C CYS A 88 -4.30 5.96 -4.67
N HIS A 89 -3.25 5.58 -5.40
CA HIS A 89 -3.04 5.99 -6.78
C HIS A 89 -2.18 4.97 -7.53
N THR A 90 -2.66 4.50 -8.67
CA THR A 90 -1.90 3.60 -9.54
C THR A 90 -1.04 4.42 -10.50
N TYR A 91 0.27 4.42 -10.26
CA TYR A 91 1.28 4.95 -11.18
C TYR A 91 1.64 3.85 -12.18
N LEU A 92 1.55 4.17 -13.48
CA LEU A 92 1.81 3.22 -14.56
C LEU A 92 2.94 3.71 -15.46
N ASP A 93 3.80 2.80 -15.87
CA ASP A 93 4.84 3.05 -16.86
C ASP A 93 4.28 3.07 -18.30
N SER A 94 5.18 3.20 -19.29
CA SER A 94 4.81 3.17 -20.71
C SER A 94 4.18 1.84 -21.18
N HIS A 95 4.40 0.76 -20.43
CA HIS A 95 3.88 -0.58 -20.71
C HIS A 95 2.63 -0.91 -19.88
N LYS A 96 2.08 0.09 -19.15
CA LYS A 96 0.93 -0.06 -18.26
C LYS A 96 1.18 -1.01 -17.07
N ALA A 97 2.44 -1.20 -16.67
CA ALA A 97 2.80 -1.89 -15.44
C ALA A 97 2.92 -0.87 -14.30
N GLU A 98 2.60 -1.29 -13.07
CA GLU A 98 2.74 -0.42 -11.90
C GLU A 98 4.20 -0.01 -11.65
N GLU A 99 4.43 1.25 -11.28
CA GLU A 99 5.76 1.77 -10.94
C GLU A 99 6.19 1.40 -9.50
N ASP A 100 7.46 1.61 -9.18
CA ASP A 100 8.07 1.37 -7.87
C ASP A 100 7.38 2.06 -6.68
N LYS A 101 6.68 3.17 -6.94
CA LYS A 101 5.83 3.89 -5.97
C LYS A 101 4.69 3.04 -5.44
N ASN A 102 4.26 2.02 -6.19
CA ASN A 102 3.18 1.11 -5.84
C ASN A 102 3.66 -0.23 -5.27
N TYR A 103 4.96 -0.44 -5.16
CA TYR A 103 5.49 -1.73 -4.70
C TYR A 103 5.52 -1.76 -3.18
N TRP A 104 4.95 -2.83 -2.62
CA TRP A 104 4.93 -3.11 -1.19
C TRP A 104 5.53 -4.47 -0.92
N GLU A 105 6.04 -4.65 0.28
CA GLU A 105 6.58 -5.91 0.77
C GLU A 105 5.99 -6.18 2.15
N ILE A 106 5.42 -7.37 2.34
CA ILE A 106 4.95 -7.80 3.66
C ILE A 106 6.12 -8.48 4.35
N VAL A 107 6.65 -7.82 5.37
CA VAL A 107 7.73 -8.35 6.20
C VAL A 107 7.10 -9.05 7.40
N THR A 108 7.43 -10.32 7.58
CA THR A 108 7.01 -11.12 8.74
C THR A 108 8.21 -11.37 9.65
N GLY A 109 8.00 -11.30 10.97
CA GLY A 109 9.00 -11.73 11.95
C GLY A 109 9.32 -13.23 11.76
N ASN A 110 10.53 -13.62 12.17
CA ASN A 110 10.89 -15.04 12.19
C ASN A 110 10.14 -15.71 13.35
N PRO A 111 9.34 -16.76 13.11
CA PRO A 111 8.60 -17.43 14.19
C PRO A 111 9.50 -18.11 15.24
N SER A 112 10.80 -18.26 14.98
CA SER A 112 11.78 -18.76 15.96
C SER A 112 12.30 -17.68 16.93
N ASP A 113 12.04 -16.40 16.66
CA ASP A 113 12.47 -15.29 17.51
C ASP A 113 11.28 -14.89 18.40
N GLU A 114 11.20 -15.46 19.61
CA GLU A 114 10.04 -15.30 20.52
C GLU A 114 9.71 -13.85 20.89
N ASP A 115 10.66 -12.90 20.72
CA ASP A 115 10.51 -11.48 21.07
C ASP A 115 10.82 -10.50 19.92
N GLY A 116 11.05 -11.01 18.69
CA GLY A 116 11.45 -10.19 17.56
C GLY A 116 10.26 -9.48 16.88
N THR A 117 9.91 -8.27 17.31
CA THR A 117 9.11 -7.41 16.42
C THR A 117 9.89 -7.22 15.12
N GLY A 118 9.24 -7.34 13.95
CA GLY A 118 9.88 -7.21 12.63
C GLY A 118 10.50 -5.84 12.32
N ILE A 119 10.71 -5.02 13.35
CA ILE A 119 11.31 -3.69 13.37
C ILE A 119 12.84 -3.80 13.53
N ASP A 120 13.36 -4.91 14.06
CA ASP A 120 14.80 -5.14 14.22
C ASP A 120 15.42 -5.80 12.98
N ARG A 121 15.67 -4.97 11.95
CA ARG A 121 16.74 -5.24 10.98
C ARG A 121 17.59 -3.98 10.78
N PRO A 122 18.81 -3.90 11.33
CA PRO A 122 19.81 -2.98 10.84
C PRO A 122 20.39 -3.50 9.51
N ASN A 123 20.82 -2.58 8.66
CA ASN A 123 21.45 -2.84 7.35
C ASN A 123 22.62 -3.83 7.40
#